data_AF-A0A9E4FSA1-F1
#
_entry.id   AF-A0A9E4FSA1-F1
#
_cell.length_a   1.000
_cell.length_b   1.000
_cell.length_c   1.000
_cell.angle_alpha   90.00
_cell.angle_beta   90.00
_cell.angle_gamma   90.00
#
_symmetry.space_group_name_H-M   'P 1'
#
loop_
_entity.id
_entity.type
_entity.pdbx_description
1 polymer ?
#
loop_
_entity_poly.entity_id
_entity_poly.type
_entity_poly.pdbx_seq_one_letter_code
_entity_poly.pdbx_strand_id
1 'polypeptide(L)'
;MQEPIEANAAGNTNQEDTKSAATGEVREALGSFLCEWVAEERGQVIVETHSQYLLDRVRMEVRDSRIGIEPTDVSVAFFESHGLESRIANIGFDHLGNVRDAPPGYNGFFVDEVTRSIGL
;
A
#
# COMPACT_ATOMS: atom_id res chain seq x y z
N MET A 1 26.47 42.57 -35.55
CA MET A 1 25.41 42.36 -34.56
C MET A 1 24.41 41.40 -35.20
N GLN A 2 24.85 40.15 -35.38
CA GLN A 2 24.51 38.93 -34.61
C GLN A 2 23.10 38.39 -34.92
N GLU A 3 23.11 37.31 -35.69
CA GLU A 3 21.99 36.45 -36.08
C GLU A 3 21.25 35.86 -34.87
N PRO A 4 19.94 35.55 -34.96
CA PRO A 4 19.23 34.85 -33.89
C PRO A 4 19.59 33.36 -33.88
N ILE A 5 19.90 32.87 -32.68
CA ILE A 5 20.27 31.48 -32.40
C ILE A 5 19.02 30.59 -32.47
N GLU A 6 19.12 29.50 -33.23
CA GLU A 6 18.11 28.45 -33.38
C GLU A 6 17.76 27.82 -32.02
N ALA A 7 16.46 27.78 -31.71
CA ALA A 7 15.92 26.98 -30.62
C ALA A 7 15.84 25.52 -31.09
N ASN A 8 16.64 24.64 -30.50
CA ASN A 8 16.50 23.21 -30.72
C ASN A 8 16.75 22.40 -29.45
N ALA A 9 16.06 21.27 -29.38
CA ALA A 9 16.10 20.20 -28.38
C ALA A 9 15.32 20.44 -27.06
N ALA A 10 13.99 20.34 -27.17
CA ALA A 10 13.15 19.85 -26.07
C ALA A 10 13.60 18.42 -25.72
N GLY A 11 14.34 18.29 -24.62
CA GLY A 11 14.77 17.02 -24.05
C GLY A 11 13.57 16.22 -23.54
N ASN A 12 13.39 15.04 -24.11
CA ASN A 12 12.47 13.99 -23.69
C ASN A 12 12.66 13.64 -22.20
N THR A 13 11.78 14.16 -21.34
CA THR A 13 11.73 13.85 -19.90
C THR A 13 10.27 13.72 -19.49
N ASN A 14 9.59 12.62 -19.85
CA ASN A 14 8.22 12.34 -19.37
C ASN A 14 7.85 10.84 -19.37
N GLN A 15 8.77 9.91 -19.66
CA GLN A 15 8.39 8.52 -19.95
C GLN A 15 8.64 7.53 -18.80
N GLU A 16 9.37 7.92 -17.75
CA GLU A 16 9.62 7.05 -16.58
C GLU A 16 8.65 7.31 -15.41
N ASP A 17 8.19 8.55 -15.22
CA ASP A 17 7.28 8.90 -14.11
C ASP A 17 5.86 8.32 -14.28
N THR A 18 5.40 8.13 -15.52
CA THR A 18 4.06 7.61 -15.83
C THR A 18 3.90 6.12 -15.51
N LYS A 19 4.98 5.33 -15.53
CA LYS A 19 4.93 3.89 -15.24
C LYS A 19 4.83 3.58 -13.75
N SER A 20 5.51 4.37 -12.92
CA SER A 20 5.47 4.23 -11.46
C SER A 20 4.09 4.62 -10.91
N ALA A 21 3.53 5.75 -11.37
CA ALA A 21 2.21 6.21 -10.98
C ALA A 21 1.09 5.22 -11.37
N ALA A 22 1.09 4.73 -12.61
CA ALA A 22 0.07 3.77 -13.08
C ALA A 22 0.07 2.46 -12.28
N THR A 23 1.23 2.02 -11.78
CA THR A 23 1.32 0.79 -10.97
C THR A 23 0.85 1.01 -9.53
N GLY A 24 1.10 2.20 -8.97
CA GLY A 24 0.56 2.62 -7.67
C GLY A 24 -0.97 2.74 -7.69
N GLU A 25 -1.50 3.39 -8.74
CA GLU A 25 -2.94 3.59 -8.94
C GLU A 25 -3.71 2.26 -9.02
N VAL A 26 -3.17 1.25 -9.72
CA VAL A 26 -3.81 -0.07 -9.81
C VAL A 26 -3.83 -0.80 -8.46
N ARG A 27 -2.77 -0.66 -7.66
CA ARG A 27 -2.68 -1.30 -6.32
C ARG A 27 -3.60 -0.62 -5.30
N GLU A 28 -3.72 0.70 -5.35
CA GLU A 28 -4.66 1.46 -4.53
C GLU A 28 -6.12 1.19 -4.95
N ALA A 29 -6.39 1.13 -6.26
CA ALA A 29 -7.72 0.78 -6.76
C ALA A 29 -8.16 -0.63 -6.32
N LEU A 30 -7.23 -1.58 -6.29
CA LEU A 30 -7.50 -2.93 -5.80
C LEU A 30 -7.94 -2.93 -4.32
N GLY A 31 -7.29 -2.13 -3.46
CA GLY A 31 -7.65 -2.04 -2.04
C GLY A 31 -9.10 -1.60 -1.82
N SER A 32 -9.54 -0.55 -2.52
CA SER A 32 -10.93 -0.09 -2.45
C SER A 32 -11.91 -1.12 -3.00
N PHE A 33 -11.59 -1.72 -4.15
CA PHE A 33 -12.45 -2.73 -4.76
C PHE A 33 -12.70 -3.93 -3.83
N LEU A 34 -11.65 -4.42 -3.14
CA LEU A 34 -11.80 -5.52 -2.20
C LEU A 34 -12.66 -5.14 -0.98
N CYS A 35 -12.50 -3.92 -0.48
CA CYS A 35 -13.33 -3.40 0.61
C CYS A 35 -14.80 -3.28 0.19
N GLU A 36 -15.08 -2.75 -1.00
CA GLU A 36 -16.43 -2.67 -1.56
C GLU A 36 -17.06 -4.07 -1.70
N TRP A 37 -16.31 -5.04 -2.20
CA TRP A 37 -16.78 -6.42 -2.32
C TRP A 37 -17.20 -7.02 -0.98
N VAL A 38 -16.38 -6.83 0.07
CA VAL A 38 -16.67 -7.32 1.42
C VAL A 38 -17.86 -6.58 2.04
N ALA A 39 -17.92 -5.26 1.88
CA ALA A 39 -18.99 -4.43 2.42
C ALA A 39 -20.36 -4.75 1.82
N GLU A 40 -20.42 -5.16 0.56
CA GLU A 40 -21.65 -5.62 -0.08
C GLU A 40 -22.05 -7.05 0.34
N GLU A 41 -21.49 -7.57 1.45
CA GLU A 41 -21.71 -8.91 2.01
C GLU A 41 -21.46 -10.04 1.01
N ARG A 42 -20.59 -9.81 0.01
CA ARG A 42 -20.29 -10.80 -1.05
C ARG A 42 -19.27 -11.87 -0.63
N GLY A 43 -18.88 -11.89 0.65
CA GLY A 43 -18.03 -12.93 1.24
C GLY A 43 -16.77 -12.40 1.92
N GLN A 44 -15.85 -13.31 2.23
CA GLN A 44 -14.56 -13.01 2.87
C GLN A 44 -13.43 -13.04 1.83
N VAL A 45 -12.53 -12.07 1.90
CA VAL A 45 -11.30 -12.02 1.10
C VAL A 45 -10.09 -12.23 2.00
N ILE A 46 -9.18 -13.12 1.59
CA ILE A 46 -7.87 -13.29 2.21
C ILE A 46 -6.82 -12.85 1.19
N VAL A 47 -5.99 -11.88 1.58
CA VAL A 47 -4.92 -11.35 0.74
C VAL A 47 -3.58 -11.56 1.43
N GLU A 48 -2.67 -12.25 0.75
CA GLU A 48 -1.26 -12.23 1.10
C GLU A 48 -0.57 -11.10 0.33
N THR A 49 0.10 -10.19 1.04
CA THR A 49 0.73 -9.03 0.41
C THR A 49 1.95 -8.55 1.18
N HIS A 50 2.93 -8.05 0.46
CA HIS A 50 4.04 -7.25 0.98
C HIS A 50 3.87 -5.75 0.65
N SER A 51 2.75 -5.39 0.01
CA SER A 51 2.50 -4.01 -0.42
C SER A 51 1.91 -3.19 0.72
N GLN A 52 2.71 -2.24 1.23
CA GLN A 52 2.22 -1.26 2.19
C GLN A 52 1.07 -0.41 1.62
N TYR A 53 1.12 -0.07 0.33
CA TYR A 53 0.08 0.73 -0.33
C TYR A 53 -1.32 0.11 -0.25
N LEU A 54 -1.44 -1.21 -0.42
CA LEU A 54 -2.72 -1.90 -0.28
C LEU A 54 -3.25 -1.76 1.16
N LEU A 55 -2.38 -1.94 2.13
CA LEU A 55 -2.73 -1.86 3.54
C LEU A 55 -3.13 -0.45 3.95
N ASP A 56 -2.38 0.55 3.49
CA ASP A 56 -2.69 1.96 3.71
C ASP A 56 -4.02 2.34 3.07
N ARG A 57 -4.35 1.80 1.89
CA ARG A 57 -5.67 1.99 1.29
C ARG A 57 -6.79 1.40 2.13
N VAL A 58 -6.64 0.16 2.60
CA VAL A 58 -7.65 -0.47 3.49
C VAL A 58 -7.84 0.35 4.77
N ARG A 59 -6.75 0.85 5.36
CA ARG A 59 -6.80 1.74 6.52
C ARG A 59 -7.57 3.03 6.24
N MET A 60 -7.42 3.59 5.04
CA MET A 60 -8.18 4.77 4.61
C MET A 60 -9.67 4.46 4.44
N GLU A 61 -10.04 3.30 3.89
CA GLU A 61 -11.45 2.90 3.76
C GLU A 61 -12.12 2.69 5.13
N VAL A 62 -11.43 2.06 6.08
CA VAL A 62 -11.88 1.92 7.48
C VAL A 62 -12.11 3.30 8.11
N ARG A 63 -11.12 4.20 8.00
CA ARG A 63 -11.18 5.55 8.57
C ARG A 63 -12.31 6.39 7.97
N ASP A 64 -12.45 6.35 6.65
CA ASP A 64 -13.40 7.18 5.94
C ASP A 64 -14.84 6.65 6.11
N SER A 65 -15.00 5.37 6.42
CA SER A 65 -16.27 4.67 6.68
C SER A 65 -17.34 4.90 5.61
N ARG A 66 -16.93 5.25 4.36
CA ARG A 66 -17.85 5.62 3.27
C ARG A 66 -18.60 4.45 2.70
N ILE A 67 -17.93 3.30 2.66
CA ILE A 67 -18.43 2.06 2.06
C ILE A 67 -18.92 1.06 3.11
N GLY A 68 -18.98 1.43 4.40
CA GLY A 68 -19.53 0.58 5.45
C GLY A 68 -18.62 -0.53 5.97
N ILE A 69 -17.30 -0.40 5.75
CA ILE A 69 -16.30 -1.27 6.41
C ILE A 69 -15.99 -0.73 7.81
N GLU A 70 -16.14 -1.58 8.81
CA GLU A 70 -15.76 -1.30 10.19
C GLU A 70 -14.37 -1.89 10.50
N PRO A 71 -13.66 -1.38 11.54
CA PRO A 71 -12.37 -1.96 11.94
C PRO A 71 -12.45 -3.44 12.31
N THR A 72 -13.61 -3.94 12.73
CA THR A 72 -13.85 -5.35 13.07
C THR A 72 -13.93 -6.27 11.86
N ASP A 73 -14.15 -5.72 10.66
CA ASP A 73 -14.26 -6.49 9.42
C ASP A 73 -12.88 -6.79 8.81
N VAL A 74 -11.81 -6.18 9.37
CA VAL A 74 -10.45 -6.27 8.85
C VAL A 74 -9.51 -6.81 9.93
N SER A 75 -8.74 -7.83 9.57
CA SER A 75 -7.67 -8.38 10.42
C SER A 75 -6.42 -8.61 9.59
N VAL A 76 -5.27 -8.22 10.12
CA VAL A 76 -3.98 -8.35 9.45
C VAL A 76 -3.13 -9.34 10.22
N ALA A 77 -2.83 -10.50 9.63
CA ALA A 77 -1.90 -11.45 10.19
C ALA A 77 -0.48 -11.14 9.69
N PHE A 78 0.38 -10.61 10.57
CA PHE A 78 1.77 -10.35 10.26
C PHE A 78 2.65 -11.53 10.69
N PHE A 79 3.45 -12.04 9.76
CA PHE A 79 4.35 -13.16 9.98
C PHE A 79 5.78 -12.64 10.16
N GLU A 80 6.30 -12.79 11.38
CA GLU A 80 7.69 -12.45 11.69
C GLU A 80 8.53 -13.73 11.74
N SER A 81 9.68 -13.71 11.06
CA SER A 81 10.66 -14.79 11.15
C SER A 81 11.48 -14.64 12.42
N HIS A 82 11.53 -15.70 13.24
CA HIS A 82 12.31 -15.75 14.46
C HIS A 82 13.19 -17.01 14.45
N GLY A 83 14.29 -16.95 13.68
CA GLY A 83 15.19 -18.08 13.49
C GLY A 83 14.54 -19.20 12.67
N LEU A 84 14.22 -20.32 13.33
CA LEU A 84 13.56 -21.49 12.71
C LEU A 84 12.03 -21.49 12.91
N GLU A 85 11.50 -20.53 13.66
CA GLU A 85 10.08 -20.42 13.97
C GLU A 85 9.47 -19.18 13.31
N SER A 86 8.17 -19.23 12.99
CA SER A 86 7.40 -18.06 12.57
C SER A 86 6.44 -17.67 13.69
N ARG A 87 6.47 -16.39 14.06
CA ARG A 87 5.51 -15.80 15.00
C ARG A 87 4.45 -15.03 14.20
N ILE A 88 3.19 -15.30 14.54
CA ILE A 88 2.05 -14.62 13.93
C ILE A 88 1.56 -13.56 14.93
N ALA A 89 1.55 -12.31 14.51
CA ALA A 89 0.92 -11.22 15.24
C ALA A 89 -0.37 -10.80 14.50
N ASN A 90 -1.48 -10.72 15.24
CA ASN A 90 -2.70 -10.12 14.70
C ASN A 90 -2.66 -8.62 14.96
N ILE A 91 -2.78 -7.88 13.87
CA ILE A 91 -2.76 -6.43 13.83
C ILE A 91 -4.16 -5.99 13.42
N GLY A 92 -4.71 -5.05 14.19
CA GLY A 92 -6.03 -4.47 13.95
C GLY A 92 -5.93 -3.00 13.58
N PHE A 93 -7.09 -2.42 13.31
CA PHE A 93 -7.24 -0.98 13.12
C PHE A 93 -8.20 -0.38 14.15
N ASP A 94 -8.07 0.91 14.42
CA ASP A 94 -9.12 1.69 15.08
C ASP A 94 -9.98 2.44 14.04
N HIS A 95 -11.04 3.12 14.49
CA HIS A 95 -11.92 3.91 13.63
C HIS A 95 -11.23 5.10 12.95
N LEU A 96 -9.98 5.43 13.32
CA LEU A 96 -9.19 6.47 12.66
C LEU A 96 -8.20 5.88 11.64
N GLY A 97 -8.20 4.55 11.46
CA GLY A 97 -7.25 3.84 10.60
C GLY A 97 -5.86 3.75 11.21
N ASN A 98 -5.70 3.98 12.52
CA ASN A 98 -4.43 3.75 13.19
C ASN A 98 -4.22 2.25 13.39
N VAL A 99 -2.97 1.82 13.24
CA VAL A 99 -2.58 0.43 13.45
C VAL A 99 -2.55 0.14 14.96
N ARG A 100 -3.15 -0.99 15.35
CA ARG A 100 -3.16 -1.50 16.72
C ARG A 100 -2.44 -2.83 16.81
N ASP A 101 -1.74 -3.04 17.94
CA ASP A 101 -1.10 -4.31 18.29
C ASP A 101 0.00 -4.76 17.29
N ALA A 102 0.59 -3.81 16.55
CA ALA A 102 1.72 -4.07 15.67
C ALA A 102 2.99 -4.44 16.45
N PRO A 103 3.67 -5.55 16.11
CA PRO A 103 4.96 -5.90 16.71
C PRO A 103 6.07 -4.93 16.27
N PRO A 104 7.18 -4.83 17.02
CA PRO A 104 8.30 -3.93 16.66
C PRO A 104 8.83 -4.12 15.23
N GLY A 105 8.86 -5.36 14.73
CA GLY A 105 9.33 -5.69 13.38
C GLY A 105 8.39 -5.28 12.25
N TYR A 106 7.13 -4.90 12.54
CA TYR A 106 6.14 -4.56 11.51
C TYR A 106 6.58 -3.37 10.64
N ASN A 107 7.01 -2.27 11.25
CA ASN A 107 7.48 -1.11 10.48
C ASN A 107 8.81 -1.39 9.78
N GLY A 108 9.71 -2.13 10.45
CA GLY A 108 11.00 -2.51 9.90
C GLY A 108 10.87 -3.33 8.62
N PHE A 109 9.91 -4.26 8.57
CA PHE A 109 9.64 -5.06 7.37
C PHE A 109 9.39 -4.20 6.12
N PHE A 110 8.55 -3.16 6.21
CA PHE A 110 8.26 -2.31 5.05
C PHE A 110 9.44 -1.42 4.67
N VAL A 111 10.20 -0.93 5.65
CA VAL A 111 11.43 -0.16 5.39
C VAL A 111 12.46 -1.02 4.67
N ASP A 112 12.66 -2.25 5.13
CA ASP A 112 13.58 -3.21 4.50
C ASP A 112 13.11 -3.58 3.08
N GLU A 113 11.80 -3.72 2.88
CA GLU A 113 11.22 -4.02 1.57
C GLU A 113 11.43 -2.88 0.57
N VAL A 114 11.19 -1.64 1.00
CA VAL A 114 11.49 -0.45 0.18
C VAL A 114 12.98 -0.38 -0.13
N THR A 115 13.84 -0.62 0.87
CA THR A 115 15.31 -0.63 0.73
C THR A 115 15.76 -1.67 -0.30
N ARG A 116 15.23 -2.90 -0.23
CA ARG A 116 15.44 -3.95 -1.25
C ARG A 116 14.96 -3.51 -2.64
N SER A 117 13.79 -2.88 -2.72
CA SER A 117 13.20 -2.44 -3.98
C SER A 117 14.02 -1.33 -4.67
N ILE A 118 14.73 -0.50 -3.90
CA ILE A 118 15.59 0.58 -4.43
C ILE A 118 17.06 0.18 -4.55
N GLY A 119 17.40 -1.08 -4.23
CA GLY A 119 18.75 -1.65 -4.42
C GLY A 119 19.79 -1.18 -3.39
N LEU A 120 19.36 -0.79 -2.20
CA LEU A 120 20.23 -0.42 -1.07
C LEU A 120 20.38 -1.57 -0.06
#